data_AF-A0A831LNZ6-F1
#
_entry.id   AF-A0A831LNZ6-F1
#
_cell.length_a   1.000
_cell.length_b   1.000
_cell.length_c   1.000
_cell.angle_alpha   90.00
_cell.angle_beta   90.00
_cell.angle_gamma   90.00
#
_symmetry.space_group_name_H-M   'P 1'
#
loop_
_entity.id
_entity.type
_entity.pdbx_description
1 polymer ?
#
loop_
_entity_poly.entity_id
_entity_poly.type
_entity_poly.pdbx_seq_one_letter_code
_entity_poly.pdbx_strand_id
1 'polypeptide(L)'
;MLPILEKTTILKQNVSTAVLSGNPKALSLPFIANAEQNYLEEKLLKGTDWTIYKQPQVYFFHKPKEDKTHGIQNEAARQAGSKCYDVLKNEKVTSLQIIGNVSGKLTLSFLEGLLLSAYSFLKYKKEKDGFMPAKIFVTDENVSQEQLDELRNLTLAV
;
A
#
# COMPACT_ATOMS: atom_id res chain seq x y z
N MET A 1 13.01 -3.41 12.18
CA MET A 1 12.08 -4.51 12.50
C MET A 1 10.98 -4.49 11.45
N LEU A 2 10.54 -5.64 10.97
CA LEU A 2 9.41 -5.70 10.03
C LEU A 2 8.10 -5.33 10.75
N PRO A 3 7.12 -4.78 10.01
CA PRO A 3 5.82 -4.43 10.55
C PRO A 3 5.07 -5.68 11.01
N ILE A 4 4.13 -5.48 11.92
CA ILE A 4 3.08 -6.45 12.19
C ILE A 4 2.06 -6.35 11.06
N LEU A 5 1.83 -7.45 10.34
CA LEU A 5 0.81 -7.57 9.31
C LEU A 5 -0.45 -8.19 9.93
N GLU A 6 -1.56 -7.47 9.89
CA GLU A 6 -2.82 -7.90 10.50
C GLU A 6 -3.94 -7.87 9.46
N LYS A 7 -4.54 -9.04 9.19
CA LYS A 7 -5.77 -9.14 8.42
C LYS A 7 -6.94 -8.62 9.25
N THR A 8 -7.68 -7.67 8.70
CA THR A 8 -8.90 -7.12 9.31
C THR A 8 -10.03 -7.06 8.28
N THR A 9 -11.27 -7.04 8.74
CA THR A 9 -12.46 -6.75 7.92
C THR A 9 -13.00 -5.34 8.19
N ILE A 10 -12.55 -4.71 9.29
CA ILE A 10 -13.02 -3.40 9.73
C ILE A 10 -11.98 -2.34 9.34
N LEU A 11 -12.44 -1.31 8.64
CA LEU A 11 -11.64 -0.13 8.33
C LEU A 11 -11.35 0.66 9.62
N LYS A 12 -10.07 0.93 9.88
CA LYS A 12 -9.62 1.79 10.98
C LYS A 12 -9.77 3.26 10.58
N GLN A 13 -10.26 4.08 11.51
CA GLN A 13 -10.34 5.52 11.33
C GLN A 13 -9.00 6.19 11.66
N ASN A 14 -8.73 7.35 11.04
CA ASN A 14 -7.53 8.18 11.29
C ASN A 14 -6.18 7.51 10.98
N VAL A 15 -6.18 6.50 10.11
CA VAL A 15 -4.98 5.77 9.68
C VAL A 15 -4.69 6.08 8.21
N SER A 16 -3.43 6.38 7.88
CA SER A 16 -2.98 6.52 6.50
C SER A 16 -3.33 5.27 5.71
N THR A 17 -3.86 5.43 4.49
CA THR A 17 -4.46 4.31 3.75
C THR A 17 -3.92 4.23 2.33
N ALA A 18 -3.45 3.06 1.92
CA ALA A 18 -3.20 2.71 0.54
C ALA A 18 -4.42 1.98 -0.04
N VAL A 19 -4.86 2.37 -1.22
CA VAL A 19 -6.03 1.81 -1.90
C VAL A 19 -5.62 1.26 -3.26
N LEU A 20 -5.87 -0.03 -3.46
CA LEU A 20 -5.62 -0.77 -4.69
C LEU A 20 -6.97 -1.08 -5.34
N SER A 21 -7.33 -0.32 -6.37
CA SER A 21 -8.63 -0.48 -7.03
C SER A 21 -8.59 -0.15 -8.51
N GLY A 22 -9.17 -1.03 -9.33
CA GLY A 22 -9.44 -0.74 -10.75
C GLY A 22 -10.53 0.34 -10.91
N ASN A 23 -11.46 0.40 -9.95
CA ASN A 23 -12.52 1.40 -9.91
C ASN A 23 -12.61 2.05 -8.50
N PRO A 24 -11.93 3.18 -8.29
CA PRO A 24 -11.98 3.91 -7.02
C PRO A 24 -13.38 4.36 -6.60
N LYS A 25 -14.33 4.52 -7.54
CA LYS A 25 -15.72 4.87 -7.21
C LYS A 25 -16.49 3.74 -6.55
N ALA A 26 -16.15 2.49 -6.89
CA ALA A 26 -16.79 1.32 -6.30
C ALA A 26 -16.45 1.16 -4.81
N LEU A 27 -15.36 1.79 -4.36
CA LEU A 27 -15.00 1.83 -2.95
C LEU A 27 -15.68 3.03 -2.29
N SER A 28 -16.62 2.74 -1.39
CA SER A 28 -17.13 3.75 -0.46
C SER A 28 -16.02 4.05 0.56
N LEU A 29 -15.22 5.06 0.28
CA LEU A 29 -14.11 5.48 1.14
C LEU A 29 -14.61 6.59 2.07
N PRO A 30 -14.84 6.33 3.36
CA PRO A 30 -15.45 7.31 4.28
C PRO A 30 -14.57 8.54 4.52
N PHE A 31 -13.30 8.48 4.12
CA PHE A 31 -12.30 9.53 4.28
C PHE A 31 -12.11 10.40 3.02
N ILE A 32 -12.84 10.14 1.93
CA ILE A 32 -12.84 10.93 0.69
C ILE A 32 -14.21 11.58 0.50
N ALA A 33 -14.21 12.89 0.30
CA ALA A 33 -15.43 13.60 -0.08
C ALA A 33 -15.75 13.39 -1.57
N ASN A 34 -17.03 13.49 -1.96
CA ASN A 34 -17.47 13.28 -3.35
C ASN A 34 -16.70 14.14 -4.37
N ALA A 35 -16.38 15.40 -4.03
CA ALA A 35 -15.61 16.28 -4.89
C ALA A 35 -14.17 15.78 -5.14
N GLU A 36 -13.54 15.22 -4.11
CA GLU A 36 -12.20 14.62 -4.22
C GLU A 36 -12.23 13.30 -4.99
N GLN A 37 -13.34 12.56 -4.91
CA GLN A 37 -13.51 11.31 -5.64
C GLN A 37 -13.51 11.52 -7.16
N ASN A 38 -14.19 12.57 -7.63
CA ASN A 38 -14.16 12.95 -9.05
C ASN A 38 -12.75 13.38 -9.49
N TYR A 39 -12.06 14.17 -8.67
CA TYR A 39 -10.69 14.60 -8.98
C TYR A 39 -9.69 13.42 -8.99
N LEU A 40 -9.86 12.48 -8.06
CA LEU A 40 -9.07 11.25 -8.00
C LEU A 40 -9.23 10.43 -9.27
N GLU A 41 -10.46 10.31 -9.79
CA GLU A 41 -10.74 9.62 -11.03
C GLU A 41 -10.04 10.28 -12.22
N GLU A 42 -10.15 11.60 -12.38
CA GLU A 42 -9.46 12.33 -13.45
C GLU A 42 -7.94 12.12 -13.42
N LYS A 43 -7.35 12.06 -12.22
CA LYS A 43 -5.92 11.80 -12.03
C LYS A 43 -5.55 10.36 -12.36
N LEU A 44 -6.33 9.39 -11.89
CA LEU A 44 -6.11 7.96 -12.16
C LEU A 44 -6.51 7.52 -13.57
N LEU A 45 -7.23 8.36 -14.33
CA LEU A 45 -7.42 8.17 -15.77
C LEU A 45 -6.14 8.52 -16.56
N LYS A 46 -5.38 9.52 -16.10
CA LYS A 46 -4.14 9.98 -16.74
C LYS A 46 -2.90 9.24 -16.22
N GLY A 47 -2.97 8.70 -15.01
CA GLY A 47 -1.87 8.05 -14.30
C GLY A 47 -2.22 6.65 -13.80
N THR A 48 -1.36 6.13 -12.93
CA THR A 48 -1.56 4.84 -12.24
C THR A 48 -1.56 5.01 -10.73
N ASP A 49 -0.75 5.95 -10.24
CA ASP A 49 -0.61 6.24 -8.82
C ASP A 49 -1.03 7.69 -8.53
N TRP A 50 -1.62 7.92 -7.36
CA TRP A 50 -1.88 9.27 -6.86
C TRP A 50 -1.80 9.31 -5.33
N THR A 51 -1.32 10.41 -4.77
CA THR A 51 -1.22 10.61 -3.32
C THR A 51 -1.99 11.85 -2.91
N ILE A 52 -2.84 11.71 -1.89
CA ILE A 52 -3.53 12.83 -1.23
C ILE A 52 -2.97 12.96 0.18
N TYR A 53 -2.50 14.15 0.51
CA TYR A 53 -2.01 14.49 1.84
C TYR A 53 -3.12 15.21 2.61
N LYS A 54 -3.65 14.59 3.67
CA LYS A 54 -4.59 15.22 4.60
C LYS A 54 -4.02 15.08 5.99
N GLN A 55 -3.21 16.05 6.40
CA GLN A 55 -2.42 15.91 7.62
C GLN A 55 -3.30 15.56 8.84
N PRO A 56 -2.87 14.59 9.67
CA PRO A 56 -1.59 13.85 9.60
C PRO A 56 -1.62 12.59 8.71
N GLN A 57 -2.72 12.28 8.03
CA GLN A 57 -2.86 11.09 7.20
C GLN A 57 -2.40 11.29 5.75
N VAL A 58 -1.93 10.19 5.18
CA VAL A 58 -1.59 10.06 3.77
C VAL A 58 -2.51 9.02 3.15
N TYR A 59 -3.07 9.35 1.98
CA TYR A 59 -3.86 8.43 1.19
C TYR A 59 -3.18 8.17 -0.14
N PHE A 60 -2.73 6.93 -0.36
CA PHE A 60 -2.07 6.50 -1.59
C PHE A 60 -3.04 5.67 -2.43
N PHE A 61 -3.13 5.93 -3.72
CA PHE A 61 -4.02 5.23 -4.63
C PHE A 61 -3.21 4.59 -5.73
N HIS A 62 -3.50 3.33 -6.02
CA HIS A 62 -2.96 2.61 -7.16
C HIS A 62 -4.10 2.00 -7.98
N LYS A 63 -4.09 2.30 -9.27
CA LYS A 63 -4.98 1.70 -10.27
C LYS A 63 -4.17 0.78 -11.19
N PRO A 64 -4.40 -0.54 -11.16
CA PRO A 64 -3.76 -1.47 -12.09
C PRO A 64 -4.25 -1.21 -13.51
N LYS A 65 -3.35 -1.36 -14.49
CA LYS A 65 -3.67 -1.24 -15.92
C LYS A 65 -4.28 -2.54 -16.44
N GLU A 66 -5.56 -2.51 -16.80
CA GLU A 66 -6.33 -3.69 -17.24
C GLU A 66 -5.85 -4.29 -18.56
N ASP A 67 -5.20 -3.50 -19.43
CA ASP A 67 -4.67 -3.93 -20.74
C ASP A 67 -3.37 -4.75 -20.65
N LYS A 68 -2.85 -4.99 -19.45
CA LYS A 68 -1.57 -5.66 -19.21
C LYS A 68 -1.74 -7.09 -18.70
N THR A 69 -0.73 -7.92 -19.00
CA THR A 69 -0.66 -9.28 -18.45
C THR A 69 -0.50 -9.25 -16.93
N HIS A 70 -0.96 -10.31 -16.26
CA HIS A 70 -0.90 -10.40 -14.80
C HIS A 70 0.50 -10.19 -14.22
N GLY A 71 1.55 -10.70 -14.89
CA GLY A 71 2.93 -10.49 -14.44
C GLY A 71 3.34 -9.02 -14.45
N ILE A 72 2.96 -8.28 -15.49
CA ILE A 72 3.22 -6.84 -15.59
C ILE A 72 2.44 -6.07 -14.54
N GLN A 73 1.18 -6.46 -14.28
CA GLN A 73 0.36 -5.82 -13.25
C GLN A 73 0.93 -6.04 -11.83
N ASN A 74 1.39 -7.26 -11.53
CA ASN A 74 2.02 -7.58 -10.25
C ASN A 74 3.30 -6.77 -10.03
N GLU A 75 4.14 -6.64 -11.06
CA GLU A 75 5.36 -5.85 -10.97
C GLU A 75 5.05 -4.35 -10.83
N ALA A 76 4.05 -3.84 -11.55
CA ALA A 76 3.58 -2.46 -11.37
C ALA A 76 3.07 -2.22 -9.94
N ALA A 77 2.36 -3.20 -9.36
CA ALA A 77 1.91 -3.14 -7.97
C ALA A 77 3.10 -3.13 -6.98
N ARG A 78 4.14 -3.95 -7.20
CA ARG A 78 5.39 -3.89 -6.39
C ARG A 78 6.05 -2.52 -6.45
N GLN A 79 6.18 -1.96 -7.64
CA GLN A 79 6.75 -0.62 -7.83
C GLN A 79 5.91 0.46 -7.15
N ALA A 80 4.58 0.34 -7.19
CA ALA A 80 3.68 1.22 -6.45
C ALA A 80 3.83 1.07 -4.93
N GLY A 81 4.04 -0.15 -4.42
CA GLY A 81 4.37 -0.41 -3.02
C GLY A 81 5.67 0.29 -2.58
N SER A 82 6.70 0.22 -3.43
CA SER A 82 7.96 0.92 -3.22
C SER A 82 7.78 2.45 -3.17
N LYS A 83 7.03 3.02 -4.13
CA LYS A 83 6.70 4.46 -4.11
C LYS A 83 5.90 4.84 -2.87
N CYS A 84 4.96 3.99 -2.44
CA CYS A 84 4.19 4.21 -1.22
C CYS A 84 5.11 4.26 -0.01
N TYR A 85 6.10 3.36 0.09
CA TYR A 85 7.11 3.39 1.14
C TYR A 85 7.83 4.74 1.23
N ASP A 86 8.26 5.31 0.11
CA ASP A 86 8.93 6.63 0.11
C ASP A 86 8.03 7.72 0.68
N VAL A 87 6.74 7.72 0.32
CA VAL A 87 5.76 8.65 0.88
C VAL A 87 5.61 8.45 2.39
N LEU A 88 5.45 7.20 2.84
CA LEU A 88 5.29 6.88 4.27
C LEU A 88 6.53 7.30 5.06
N LYS A 89 7.73 7.12 4.51
CA LYS A 89 9.00 7.51 5.12
C LYS A 89 9.10 9.02 5.30
N ASN A 90 8.78 9.77 4.24
CA ASN A 90 8.85 11.23 4.28
C ASN A 90 7.87 11.81 5.32
N GLU A 91 6.67 11.24 5.39
CA GLU A 91 5.62 11.68 6.32
C GLU A 91 5.69 10.99 7.70
N LYS A 92 6.71 10.14 7.93
CA LYS A 92 6.94 9.37 9.17
C LYS A 92 5.70 8.61 9.67
N VAL A 93 4.97 8.00 8.74
CA VAL A 93 3.72 7.30 9.02
C VAL A 93 3.97 6.03 9.84
N THR A 94 3.37 5.92 11.02
CA THR A 94 3.59 4.79 11.94
C THR A 94 2.63 3.61 11.71
N SER A 95 1.50 3.84 11.05
CA SER A 95 0.50 2.80 10.75
C SER A 95 -0.09 3.00 9.37
N LEU A 96 -0.19 1.91 8.61
CA LEU A 96 -0.78 1.88 7.28
C LEU A 96 -1.99 0.94 7.25
N GLN A 97 -3.02 1.32 6.51
CA GLN A 97 -4.11 0.44 6.11
C GLN A 97 -4.04 0.19 4.60
N ILE A 98 -4.23 -1.04 4.16
CA ILE A 98 -4.26 -1.41 2.74
C ILE A 98 -5.64 -1.95 2.41
N ILE A 99 -6.32 -1.27 1.49
CA ILE A 99 -7.63 -1.66 0.96
C ILE A 99 -7.42 -2.20 -0.45
N GLY A 100 -7.68 -3.49 -0.67
CA GLY A 100 -7.65 -4.12 -1.99
C GLY A 100 -9.04 -4.56 -2.43
N ASN A 101 -9.40 -4.29 -3.68
CA ASN A 101 -10.66 -4.72 -4.31
C ASN A 101 -10.46 -5.09 -5.79
N VAL A 102 -9.36 -5.78 -6.11
CA VAL A 102 -9.10 -6.25 -7.49
C VAL A 102 -8.67 -7.70 -7.49
N SER A 103 -7.55 -7.99 -6.87
CA SER A 103 -7.01 -9.34 -6.75
C SER A 103 -6.09 -9.39 -5.55
N GLY A 104 -6.23 -10.43 -4.72
CA GLY A 104 -5.34 -10.64 -3.57
C GLY A 104 -3.87 -10.71 -3.99
N LYS A 105 -3.57 -11.22 -5.20
CA LYS A 105 -2.20 -11.24 -5.74
C LYS A 105 -1.62 -9.85 -5.96
N LEU A 106 -2.43 -8.88 -6.38
CA LEU A 106 -1.98 -7.50 -6.56
C LEU A 106 -1.72 -6.84 -5.20
N THR A 107 -2.58 -7.10 -4.22
CA THR A 107 -2.39 -6.62 -2.84
C THR A 107 -1.12 -7.19 -2.22
N LEU A 108 -0.88 -8.49 -2.38
CA LEU A 108 0.36 -9.14 -1.92
C LEU A 108 1.59 -8.59 -2.66
N SER A 109 1.51 -8.39 -3.99
CA SER A 109 2.60 -7.82 -4.77
C SER A 109 2.92 -6.38 -4.34
N PHE A 110 1.90 -5.55 -4.10
CA PHE A 110 2.08 -4.22 -3.55
C PHE A 110 2.74 -4.25 -2.18
N LEU A 111 2.26 -5.11 -1.28
CA LEU A 111 2.82 -5.24 0.05
C LEU A 111 4.27 -5.74 0.00
N GLU A 112 4.59 -6.69 -0.88
CA GLU A 112 5.95 -7.18 -1.13
C GLU A 112 6.89 -6.04 -1.49
N GLY A 113 6.51 -5.21 -2.47
CA GLY A 113 7.31 -4.05 -2.88
C GLY A 113 7.54 -3.05 -1.75
N LEU A 114 6.50 -2.79 -0.93
CA LEU A 114 6.61 -1.94 0.25
C LEU A 114 7.57 -2.52 1.29
N LEU A 115 7.47 -3.81 1.57
CA LEU A 115 8.29 -4.50 2.56
C LEU A 115 9.77 -4.54 2.15
N LEU A 116 10.03 -4.85 0.88
CA LEU A 116 11.39 -4.91 0.34
C LEU A 116 12.05 -3.53 0.31
N SER A 117 11.32 -2.46 0.01
CA SER A 117 11.88 -1.09 0.01
C SER A 117 12.26 -0.59 1.41
N ALA A 118 11.66 -1.15 2.45
CA ALA A 118 12.04 -0.83 3.83
C ALA A 118 13.31 -1.54 4.29
N TYR A 119 13.75 -2.59 3.59
CA TYR A 119 15.02 -3.22 3.88
C TYR A 119 16.17 -2.23 3.65
N SER A 120 17.04 -2.09 4.64
CA SER A 120 18.20 -1.23 4.56
C SER A 120 19.40 -1.92 5.15
N PHE A 121 20.45 -2.07 4.34
CA PHE A 121 21.73 -2.61 4.80
C PHE A 121 22.50 -1.52 5.58
N LEU A 122 22.27 -1.47 6.90
CA LEU A 122 22.80 -0.42 7.78
C LEU A 122 24.16 -0.74 8.40
N LYS A 123 24.76 -1.92 8.13
CA LYS A 123 25.97 -2.42 8.80
C LYS A 123 27.15 -1.43 8.77
N TYR A 124 27.31 -0.71 7.66
CA TYR A 124 28.42 0.23 7.46
C TYR A 124 28.00 1.69 7.49
N LYS A 125 26.73 1.99 7.81
CA LYS A 125 26.26 3.38 7.89
C LYS A 125 26.47 3.92 9.30
N LYS A 126 27.05 5.13 9.37
CA LYS A 126 27.24 5.87 10.64
C LYS A 126 25.90 6.22 11.28
N GLU A 127 24.92 6.59 10.46
CA GLU A 127 23.55 6.84 10.88
C GLU A 127 22.65 5.66 10.46
N LYS A 128 21.97 5.07 11.43
CA LYS A 128 21.03 3.96 11.22
C LYS A 128 19.64 4.49 10.93
N ASP A 129 19.44 5.05 9.74
CA ASP A 129 18.17 5.69 9.37
C ASP A 129 17.23 4.72 8.63
N GLY A 130 16.77 3.70 9.36
CA GLY A 130 15.77 2.75 8.88
C GLY A 130 14.38 3.22 9.24
N PHE A 131 13.47 3.26 8.28
CA PHE A 131 12.06 3.58 8.50
C PHE A 131 11.18 2.40 8.11
N MET A 132 10.13 2.16 8.89
CA MET A 132 9.08 1.22 8.56
C MET A 132 7.85 1.53 9.42
N PRO A 133 6.61 1.49 8.88
CA PRO A 133 5.42 1.51 9.73
C PRO A 133 5.47 0.38 10.75
N ALA A 134 4.99 0.62 11.97
CA ALA A 134 4.94 -0.42 13.00
C ALA A 134 3.86 -1.47 12.71
N LYS A 135 2.75 -1.05 12.10
CA LYS A 135 1.59 -1.90 11.81
C LYS A 135 1.05 -1.64 10.42
N ILE A 136 0.69 -2.72 9.73
CA ILE A 136 -0.01 -2.69 8.45
C ILE A 136 -1.28 -3.54 8.58
N PHE A 137 -2.43 -2.89 8.41
CA PHE A 137 -3.73 -3.55 8.39
C PHE A 137 -4.13 -3.85 6.95
N VAL A 138 -4.54 -5.06 6.63
CA VAL A 138 -4.98 -5.44 5.28
C VAL A 138 -6.46 -5.76 5.30
N THR A 139 -7.25 -5.09 4.46
CA THR A 139 -8.72 -5.26 4.41
C THR A 139 -9.21 -5.98 3.16
N ASP A 140 -8.31 -6.39 2.26
CA ASP A 140 -8.67 -7.18 1.06
C ASP A 140 -9.24 -8.54 1.44
N GLU A 141 -10.45 -8.86 0.98
CA GLU A 141 -11.13 -10.13 1.25
C GLU A 141 -10.44 -11.33 0.60
N ASN A 142 -9.68 -11.09 -0.47
CA ASN A 142 -8.98 -12.13 -1.22
C ASN A 142 -7.59 -12.44 -0.67
N VAL A 143 -7.23 -11.86 0.49
CA VAL A 143 -5.97 -12.09 1.18
C VAL A 143 -6.23 -12.69 2.54
N SER A 144 -5.65 -13.86 2.80
CA SER A 144 -5.74 -14.52 4.10
C SER A 144 -4.58 -14.12 5.02
N GLN A 145 -4.72 -14.39 6.32
CA GLN A 145 -3.63 -14.12 7.28
C GLN A 145 -2.42 -15.03 6.98
N GLU A 146 -2.62 -16.27 6.56
CA GLU A 146 -1.55 -17.20 6.21
C GLU A 146 -0.70 -16.66 5.05
N GLN A 147 -1.31 -16.03 4.04
CA GLN A 147 -0.59 -15.41 2.93
C GLN A 147 0.23 -14.18 3.37
N LEU A 148 -0.26 -13.43 4.36
CA LEU A 148 0.50 -12.32 4.95
C LEU A 148 1.70 -12.83 5.75
N ASP A 149 1.51 -13.90 6.51
CA ASP A 149 2.58 -14.52 7.29
C ASP A 149 3.64 -15.14 6.38
N GLU A 150 3.24 -15.81 5.30
CA GLU A 150 4.14 -16.31 4.27
C GLU A 150 4.94 -15.18 3.64
N LEU A 151 4.28 -14.10 3.20
CA LEU A 151 4.95 -12.94 2.62
C LEU A 151 5.97 -12.35 3.59
N ARG A 152 5.59 -12.19 4.87
CA ARG A 152 6.51 -11.70 5.91
C ARG A 152 7.74 -12.60 6.03
N ASN A 153 7.56 -13.91 6.06
CA ASN A 153 8.66 -14.87 6.14
C ASN A 153 9.58 -14.79 4.91
N LEU A 154 9.02 -14.66 3.71
CA LEU A 154 9.81 -14.47 2.49
C LEU A 154 10.64 -13.18 2.56
N THR A 155 10.06 -12.08 3.01
CA THR A 155 10.79 -10.81 3.13
C THR A 155 11.86 -10.80 4.23
N LEU A 156 11.77 -11.71 5.22
CA LEU A 156 12.85 -11.91 6.21
C LEU A 156 14.02 -12.71 5.66
N ALA A 157 13.79 -13.52 4.62
CA ALA A 157 14.80 -14.39 4.03
C ALA A 157 15.71 -13.66 3.03
N VAL A 158 15.37 -12.42 2.66
CA VAL A 158 16.11 -11.53 1.74
C VAL A 158 17.02 -10.60 2.53
#